data_AF-H1LH62-F1
#
_entry.id   AF-H1LH62-F1
#
_cell.length_a   1.000
_cell.length_b   1.000
_cell.length_c   1.000
_cell.angle_alpha   90.00
_cell.angle_beta   90.00
_cell.angle_gamma   90.00
#
_symmetry.space_group_name_H-M   'P 1'
#
loop_
_entity.id
_entity.type
_entity.pdbx_description
1 polymer ?
#
loop_
_entity_poly.entity_id
_entity_poly.type
_entity_poly.pdbx_seq_one_letter_code
_entity_poly.pdbx_strand_id
1 'polypeptide(L)'
;MANTVQTEWKDSVQSKEEFHKFITNYFRDHKDLSGSYDDGYYFEIYDVRLDSRDGLVVTLTTGSFAGQGFPIKDTENISIEDFRQLLLNKKFADKNMSLTDVFHVAADLINVKL
;
A
#
# COMPACT_ATOMS: atom_id res chain seq x y z
N MET A 1 -3.37 8.94 -17.99
CA MET A 1 -2.65 9.39 -16.78
C MET A 1 -2.83 8.40 -15.64
N ALA A 2 -4.06 8.17 -15.13
CA ALA A 2 -4.32 7.17 -14.06
C ALA A 2 -3.77 5.76 -14.36
N ASN A 3 -4.14 5.20 -15.52
CA ASN A 3 -3.69 3.86 -15.91
C ASN A 3 -2.17 3.75 -16.02
N THR A 4 -1.50 4.81 -16.51
CA THR A 4 -0.04 4.85 -16.64
C THR A 4 0.65 4.81 -15.28
N VAL A 5 0.15 5.59 -14.32
CA VAL A 5 0.67 5.63 -12.94
C VAL A 5 0.46 4.29 -12.23
N GLN A 6 -0.71 3.65 -12.42
CA GLN A 6 -0.96 2.32 -11.87
C GLN A 6 -0.01 1.27 -12.45
N THR A 7 0.32 1.36 -13.75
CA THR A 7 1.30 0.49 -14.39
C THR A 7 2.70 0.75 -13.86
N GLU A 8 3.14 2.01 -13.77
CA GLU A 8 4.45 2.39 -13.19
C GLU A 8 4.61 1.87 -11.76
N TRP A 9 3.57 1.99 -10.94
CA TRP A 9 3.52 1.41 -9.59
C TRP A 9 3.76 -0.10 -9.62
N LYS A 10 2.94 -0.84 -10.37
CA LYS A 10 3.02 -2.31 -10.44
C LYS A 10 4.36 -2.80 -11.00
N ASP A 11 4.88 -2.12 -12.01
CA ASP A 11 6.14 -2.45 -12.66
C ASP A 11 7.31 -2.18 -11.72
N SER A 12 7.27 -1.07 -10.94
CA SER A 12 8.33 -0.72 -10.00
C SER A 12 8.58 -1.83 -8.97
N VAL A 13 7.53 -2.50 -8.48
CA VAL A 13 7.61 -3.57 -7.47
C VAL A 13 8.48 -4.74 -7.92
N GLN A 14 8.62 -4.96 -9.22
CA GLN A 14 9.42 -6.05 -9.79
C GLN A 14 10.94 -5.83 -9.66
N SER A 15 11.39 -4.60 -9.38
CA SER A 15 12.80 -4.28 -9.17
C SER A 15 13.03 -3.59 -7.84
N LYS A 16 14.04 -4.03 -7.09
CA LYS A 16 14.42 -3.38 -5.83
C LYS A 16 14.80 -1.92 -6.02
N GLU A 17 15.60 -1.60 -7.04
CA GLU A 17 16.05 -0.24 -7.29
C GLU A 17 14.92 0.67 -7.76
N GLU A 18 14.10 0.21 -8.72
CA GLU A 18 13.00 1.02 -9.25
C GLU A 18 11.90 1.23 -8.20
N PHE A 19 11.58 0.21 -7.40
CA PHE A 19 10.62 0.35 -6.31
C PHE A 19 11.11 1.36 -5.26
N HIS A 20 12.38 1.27 -4.86
CA HIS A 20 12.94 2.22 -3.90
C HIS A 20 12.83 3.64 -4.43
N LYS A 21 13.29 3.87 -5.67
CA LYS A 21 13.22 5.17 -6.32
C LYS A 21 11.77 5.67 -6.44
N PHE A 22 10.83 4.80 -6.81
CA PHE A 22 9.42 5.14 -6.89
C PHE A 22 8.87 5.59 -5.53
N ILE A 23 9.05 4.79 -4.48
CA ILE A 23 8.58 5.07 -3.13
C ILE A 23 9.19 6.37 -2.57
N THR A 24 10.50 6.54 -2.69
CA THR A 24 11.17 7.77 -2.24
C THR A 24 10.62 8.99 -2.97
N ASN A 25 10.41 8.91 -4.29
CA ASN A 25 9.83 10.03 -5.04
C ASN A 25 8.38 10.30 -4.68
N TYR A 26 7.56 9.25 -4.50
CA TYR A 26 6.16 9.39 -4.09
C TYR A 26 6.05 10.18 -2.77
N PHE A 27 6.82 9.80 -1.75
CA PHE A 27 6.77 10.44 -0.43
C PHE A 27 7.45 11.83 -0.35
N ARG A 28 8.07 12.32 -1.43
CA ARG A 28 8.50 13.73 -1.50
C ARG A 28 7.31 14.68 -1.60
N ASP A 29 6.27 14.24 -2.30
CA ASP A 29 5.10 15.06 -2.62
C ASP A 29 3.85 14.60 -1.85
N HIS A 30 3.85 13.39 -1.28
CA HIS A 30 2.73 12.78 -0.58
C HIS A 30 3.12 12.41 0.86
N LYS A 31 2.23 12.63 1.82
CA LYS A 31 2.49 12.33 3.24
C LYS A 31 2.18 10.88 3.61
N ASP A 32 1.31 10.24 2.84
CA ASP A 32 0.80 8.91 3.09
C ASP A 32 0.48 8.20 1.77
N LEU A 33 0.52 6.87 1.83
CA LEU A 33 0.05 5.96 0.80
C LEU A 33 -0.97 5.04 1.47
N SER A 34 -2.20 5.05 0.97
CA SER A 34 -3.30 4.28 1.54
C SER A 34 -3.84 3.23 0.57
N GLY A 35 -4.33 2.13 1.13
CA GLY A 35 -4.98 1.08 0.37
C GLY A 35 -6.03 0.34 1.20
N SER A 36 -7.03 -0.21 0.54
CA SER A 36 -8.11 -0.92 1.22
C SER A 36 -8.59 -2.14 0.43
N TYR A 37 -8.71 -3.26 1.12
CA TYR A 37 -9.34 -4.48 0.62
C TYR A 37 -10.60 -4.75 1.44
N ASP A 38 -11.70 -5.10 0.78
CA ASP A 38 -12.98 -5.46 1.39
C ASP A 38 -13.70 -6.48 0.51
N ASP A 39 -14.10 -7.63 1.08
CA ASP A 39 -14.86 -8.68 0.40
C ASP A 39 -16.30 -8.87 0.94
N GLY A 40 -16.78 -7.93 1.76
CA GLY A 40 -18.08 -7.94 2.40
C GLY A 40 -18.15 -8.76 3.69
N TYR A 41 -17.14 -9.59 3.99
CA TYR A 41 -17.02 -10.34 5.25
C TYR A 41 -15.83 -9.89 6.08
N TYR A 42 -14.75 -9.47 5.42
CA TYR A 42 -13.48 -9.09 5.99
C TYR A 42 -12.93 -7.86 5.28
N PHE A 43 -12.23 -7.01 6.04
CA PHE A 43 -11.55 -5.85 5.47
C PHE A 43 -10.13 -5.69 6.02
N GLU A 44 -9.28 -5.10 5.18
CA GLU A 44 -7.93 -4.64 5.52
C GLU A 44 -7.77 -3.19 5.06
N ILE A 45 -7.30 -2.33 5.95
CA ILE A 45 -6.93 -0.94 5.65
C ILE A 45 -5.44 -0.77 5.92
N TYR A 46 -4.72 -0.30 4.91
CA TYR A 46 -3.29 -0.05 4.94
C TYR A 46 -3.04 1.45 4.92
N ASP A 47 -2.26 1.93 5.89
CA ASP A 47 -1.71 3.29 5.91
C ASP A 47 -0.19 3.21 5.97
N VAL A 48 0.49 3.78 4.98
CA VAL A 48 1.95 3.75 4.88
C VAL A 48 2.51 5.16 4.90
N ARG A 49 3.53 5.41 5.73
CA ARG A 49 4.21 6.70 5.84
C ARG A 49 5.72 6.53 5.83
N LEU A 50 6.43 7.53 5.31
CA LEU A 50 7.88 7.56 5.39
C LEU A 50 8.34 7.76 6.84
N ASP A 51 9.23 6.90 7.32
CA ASP A 51 9.95 7.08 8.57
C ASP A 51 11.20 7.96 8.32
N SER A 52 11.55 8.74 9.34
CA SER A 52 12.75 9.59 9.43
C SER A 52 14.09 8.87 9.17
N ARG A 53 14.11 7.54 9.14
CA ARG A 53 15.30 6.68 8.99
C ARG A 53 15.36 5.94 7.65
N ASP A 54 14.78 6.49 6.57
CA ASP A 54 14.67 5.82 5.26
C ASP A 54 13.90 4.47 5.32
N GLY A 55 13.02 4.33 6.32
CA GLY A 55 12.10 3.21 6.47
C GLY A 55 10.66 3.62 6.21
N LEU A 56 9.73 2.69 6.41
CA LEU A 56 8.30 2.93 6.33
C LEU A 56 7.63 2.53 7.64
N VAL A 57 6.72 3.38 8.11
CA VAL A 57 5.75 3.00 9.14
C VAL A 57 4.53 2.48 8.41
N VAL A 58 4.22 1.20 8.59
CA VAL A 58 3.04 0.54 8.03
C VAL A 58 2.07 0.27 9.16
N THR A 59 0.87 0.83 9.02
CA THR A 59 -0.25 0.51 9.89
C THR A 59 -1.25 -0.35 9.12
N LEU A 60 -1.58 -1.51 9.69
CA LEU A 60 -2.62 -2.39 9.17
C LEU A 60 -3.79 -2.41 10.16
N THR A 61 -4.99 -2.09 9.67
CA THR A 61 -6.23 -2.28 10.42
C THR A 61 -7.02 -3.42 9.78
N THR A 62 -7.28 -4.50 10.53
CA THR A 62 -8.07 -5.63 10.07
C THR A 62 -9.38 -5.74 10.84
N GLY A 63 -10.44 -6.19 10.18
CA GLY A 63 -11.72 -6.41 10.84
C GLY A 63 -12.62 -7.34 10.06
N SER A 64 -13.72 -7.76 10.70
CA SER A 64 -14.74 -8.59 10.07
C SER A 64 -16.13 -8.04 10.35
N PHE A 65 -17.00 -8.14 9.35
CA PHE A 65 -18.41 -7.77 9.45
C PHE A 65 -19.29 -8.89 10.04
N ALA A 66 -18.73 -10.08 10.26
CA ALA A 66 -19.46 -11.27 10.71
C ALA A 66 -19.64 -11.38 12.25
N GLY A 67 -19.20 -10.39 13.04
CA GLY A 67 -19.34 -10.41 14.51
C GLY A 67 -19.06 -9.07 15.19
N GLN A 68 -19.27 -9.00 16.52
CA GLN A 68 -19.01 -7.80 17.36
C GLN A 68 -17.52 -7.64 17.75
N GLY A 69 -16.60 -8.00 16.88
CA GLY A 69 -15.17 -7.79 17.12
C GLY A 69 -14.77 -6.36 16.78
N PHE A 70 -14.04 -5.68 17.66
CA PHE A 70 -13.41 -4.40 17.29
C PHE A 70 -12.29 -4.65 16.27
N PRO A 71 -12.10 -3.75 15.29
CA PRO A 71 -10.97 -3.85 14.38
C PRO A 71 -9.64 -3.85 15.14
N ILE A 72 -8.73 -4.70 14.70
CA ILE A 72 -7.39 -4.81 15.27
C ILE A 72 -6.47 -3.92 14.46
N LYS A 73 -5.70 -3.09 15.16
CA LYS A 73 -4.72 -2.20 14.55
C LYS A 73 -3.31 -2.65 14.94
N ASP A 74 -2.49 -2.91 13.93
CA ASP A 74 -1.08 -3.23 14.08
C ASP A 74 -0.23 -2.14 13.41
N THR A 75 0.96 -1.87 13.94
CA THR A 75 1.86 -0.85 13.38
C THR A 75 3.30 -1.30 13.51
N GLU A 76 3.97 -1.37 12.37
CA GLU A 76 5.34 -1.85 12.25
C GLU A 76 6.21 -0.83 11.50
N ASN A 77 7.48 -0.77 11.88
CA ASN A 77 8.49 -0.06 11.11
C ASN A 77 9.27 -1.09 10.30
N ILE A 78 9.21 -0.97 8.97
CA ILE A 78 9.85 -1.90 8.04
C ILE A 78 10.72 -1.16 7.04
N SER A 79 11.67 -1.85 6.40
CA SER A 79 12.43 -1.23 5.31
C SER A 79 11.57 -1.10 4.05
N ILE A 80 11.97 -0.20 3.13
CA ILE A 80 11.32 -0.11 1.80
C ILE A 80 11.38 -1.45 1.06
N GLU A 81 12.46 -2.23 1.22
CA GLU A 81 12.57 -3.54 0.59
C GLU A 81 11.63 -4.57 1.24
N ASP A 82 11.48 -4.57 2.55
CA ASP A 82 10.52 -5.46 3.22
C ASP A 82 9.08 -5.15 2.81
N PHE A 83 8.76 -3.87 2.62
CA PHE A 83 7.47 -3.46 2.07
C PHE A 83 7.29 -3.98 0.63
N ARG A 84 8.32 -3.89 -0.22
CA ARG A 84 8.27 -4.49 -1.56
C ARG A 84 8.01 -6.00 -1.52
N GLN A 85 8.67 -6.70 -0.61
CA GLN A 85 8.46 -8.13 -0.40
C GLN A 85 7.04 -8.42 0.08
N LEU A 86 6.47 -7.59 0.96
CA LEU A 86 5.07 -7.72 1.37
C LEU A 86 4.13 -7.59 0.16
N LEU A 87 4.33 -6.59 -0.70
CA LEU A 87 3.55 -6.38 -1.92
C LEU A 87 3.60 -7.59 -2.87
N LEU A 88 4.77 -8.22 -3.02
CA LEU A 88 4.96 -9.39 -3.89
C LEU A 88 4.34 -10.68 -3.34
N ASN A 89 4.34 -10.84 -2.01
CA ASN A 89 4.05 -12.13 -1.38
C ASN A 89 2.66 -12.18 -0.73
N LYS A 90 2.04 -11.04 -0.39
CA LYS A 90 0.70 -11.01 0.21
C LYS A 90 -0.34 -11.52 -0.79
N LYS A 91 -1.15 -12.47 -0.32
CA LYS A 91 -2.31 -12.99 -1.04
C LYS A 91 -3.58 -12.66 -0.27
N PHE A 92 -4.62 -12.27 -0.98
CA PHE A 92 -5.96 -12.11 -0.43
C PHE A 92 -6.79 -13.38 -0.62
N ALA A 93 -7.99 -13.38 -0.02
CA ALA A 93 -8.98 -14.42 -0.26
C ALA A 93 -9.44 -14.40 -1.73
N ASP A 94 -9.65 -13.21 -2.30
CA ASP A 94 -9.78 -13.04 -3.74
C ASP A 94 -8.42 -13.23 -4.44
N LYS A 95 -8.30 -14.31 -5.20
CA LYS A 95 -7.07 -14.67 -5.94
C LYS A 95 -6.78 -13.74 -7.12
N ASN A 96 -7.74 -12.92 -7.53
CA ASN A 96 -7.56 -11.95 -8.61
C ASN A 96 -7.05 -10.58 -8.11
N MET A 97 -7.00 -10.37 -6.80
CA MET A 97 -6.47 -9.15 -6.19
C MET A 97 -5.09 -9.41 -5.58
N SER A 98 -4.13 -8.54 -5.92
CA SER A 98 -2.84 -8.45 -5.25
C SER A 98 -2.81 -7.25 -4.31
N LEU A 99 -1.86 -7.22 -3.38
CA LEU A 99 -1.68 -6.05 -2.51
C LEU A 99 -1.34 -4.78 -3.31
N THR A 100 -0.73 -4.90 -4.49
CA THR A 100 -0.51 -3.73 -5.36
C THR A 100 -1.79 -3.15 -5.96
N ASP A 101 -2.87 -3.94 -6.08
CA ASP A 101 -4.15 -3.51 -6.64
C ASP A 101 -4.98 -2.66 -5.68
N VAL A 102 -4.77 -2.83 -4.37
CA VAL A 102 -5.60 -2.19 -3.35
C VAL A 102 -5.11 -0.80 -2.95
N PHE A 103 -3.91 -0.41 -3.36
CA PHE A 103 -3.35 0.92 -3.11
C PHE A 103 -3.86 1.95 -4.11
N HIS A 104 -4.22 3.14 -3.61
CA HIS A 104 -4.82 4.23 -4.40
C HIS A 104 -3.81 5.16 -5.09
N VAL A 105 -2.63 4.64 -5.46
CA VAL A 105 -1.48 5.39 -6.00
C VAL A 105 -1.86 6.30 -7.18
N ALA A 106 -2.66 5.78 -8.12
CA ALA A 106 -3.09 6.53 -9.29
C ALA A 106 -3.99 7.72 -8.96
N ALA A 107 -4.85 7.60 -7.94
CA ALA A 107 -5.73 8.68 -7.50
C ALA A 107 -4.93 9.77 -6.77
N ASP A 108 -4.00 9.36 -5.91
CA ASP A 108 -3.16 10.27 -5.11
C ASP A 108 -2.32 11.19 -6.02
N LEU A 109 -1.69 10.63 -7.06
CA LEU A 109 -0.84 11.37 -8.00
C LEU A 109 -1.61 12.25 -9.01
N ILE A 110 -2.92 12.02 -9.20
CA ILE A 110 -3.77 12.89 -10.03
C ILE A 110 -4.19 14.14 -9.27
N ASN A 111 -4.47 14.01 -7.96
CA ASN A 111 -4.95 15.11 -7.13
C ASN A 111 -3.89 16.20 -6.84
N VAL A 112 -2.60 15.90 -7.06
CA VAL A 112 -1.50 16.89 -6.90
C VAL A 112 -1.33 17.80 -8.13
N LYS A 113 -1.95 17.49 -9.27
CA LYS A 113 -1.80 18.26 -10.53
C LYS A 113 -2.89 19.32 -10.78
N LEU A 114 -3.67 19.72 -9.77
CA LEU A 114 -4.71 20.76 -9.88
C LEU A 114 -4.30 22.06 -9.18
#